data_AF-A0A0D2PHK0-F1
#
_entry.id   AF-A0A0D2PHK0-F1
#
_cell.length_a   1.000
_cell.length_b   1.000
_cell.length_c   1.000
_cell.angle_alpha   90.00
_cell.angle_beta   90.00
_cell.angle_gamma   90.00
#
_symmetry.space_group_name_H-M   'P 1'
#
loop_
_entity.id
_entity.type
_entity.pdbx_description
1 polymer ?
#
loop_
_entity_poly.entity_id
_entity_poly.type
_entity_poly.pdbx_seq_one_letter_code
_entity_poly.pdbx_strand_id
1 'polypeptide(L)'
;MSIPAAYLTSFSLVTPNQPFPAYLKDELTRLQSLSMNAISFVPGEFAPLLNSRCLLPGLANVTSLTLRNMPDFPRIILASCVRLENLDIKGVRISDDASRMISVRRPKLTMLVCKDTDEQTFAHLVSVVDVAQLRSLKCDLAWGSTLEGRAGHPIGPQHVLNLCRNSLQYLTLCSRSALQPPNKLESIVICDLAHHNALTHLTFTSGFLPGEHDQLPHTSQKLVLEDVLAKVTSLRRLHWKIFVGLDQALKRTEPDGAPRLDNAKPLPLFQHPAWRRLDRALARVADVHTMDVRVLVNIFGIIDPGTKALYDPQHLFYDGVDMGSLMERWGRHTFVESRKRPRTTITVSAGIGPRGGLTCVVE
;
A
#
# COMPACT_ATOMS: atom_id res chain seq x y z
N MET A 1 -22.99 -29.63 11.12
CA MET A 1 -23.55 -28.78 12.18
C MET A 1 -23.35 -27.33 11.77
N SER A 2 -24.43 -26.59 11.48
CA SER A 2 -24.37 -25.15 11.20
C SER A 2 -24.24 -24.40 12.52
N ILE A 3 -23.22 -23.53 12.62
CA ILE A 3 -23.10 -22.62 13.76
C ILE A 3 -24.27 -21.63 13.65
N PRO A 4 -25.11 -21.47 14.68
CA PRO A 4 -26.18 -20.49 14.64
C PRO A 4 -25.59 -19.09 14.47
N ALA A 5 -26.17 -18.29 13.58
CA ALA A 5 -25.64 -16.97 13.22
C ALA A 5 -25.28 -16.13 14.47
N ALA A 6 -26.11 -16.19 15.52
CA ALA A 6 -25.91 -15.49 16.80
C ALA A 6 -24.56 -15.74 17.52
N TYR A 7 -23.79 -16.77 17.16
CA TYR A 7 -22.49 -17.09 17.75
C TYR A 7 -21.29 -16.71 16.87
N LEU A 8 -21.51 -16.13 15.69
CA LEU A 8 -20.45 -15.77 14.76
C LEU A 8 -19.71 -14.52 15.25
N THR A 9 -18.41 -14.68 15.53
CA THR A 9 -17.50 -13.58 15.90
C THR A 9 -16.78 -13.00 14.69
N SER A 10 -16.57 -13.81 13.65
CA SER A 10 -15.94 -13.43 12.39
C SER A 10 -16.78 -13.93 11.22
N PHE A 11 -16.99 -13.08 10.22
CA PHE A 11 -17.82 -13.42 9.07
C PHE A 11 -17.26 -12.84 7.77
N SER A 12 -17.29 -13.64 6.70
CA SER A 12 -16.74 -13.29 5.39
C SER A 12 -17.76 -13.51 4.29
N LEU A 13 -18.17 -12.41 3.66
CA LEU A 13 -19.02 -12.37 2.49
C LEU A 13 -18.15 -12.29 1.24
N VAL A 14 -17.87 -13.45 0.65
CA VAL A 14 -16.91 -13.61 -0.47
C VAL A 14 -17.55 -13.92 -1.82
N THR A 15 -18.84 -14.29 -1.84
CA THR A 15 -19.56 -14.53 -3.09
C THR A 15 -19.84 -13.19 -3.79
N PRO A 16 -19.30 -12.96 -4.99
CA PRO A 16 -19.52 -11.71 -5.71
C PRO A 16 -21.01 -11.51 -6.04
N ASN A 17 -21.44 -10.26 -6.03
CA ASN A 17 -22.79 -9.79 -6.38
C ASN A 17 -23.92 -10.30 -5.49
N GLN A 18 -23.63 -10.94 -4.36
CA GLN A 18 -24.66 -11.27 -3.38
C GLN A 18 -25.20 -9.99 -2.72
N PRO A 19 -26.50 -9.94 -2.40
CA PRO A 19 -27.09 -8.79 -1.72
C PRO A 19 -26.59 -8.70 -0.28
N PHE A 20 -26.67 -7.49 0.29
CA PHE A 20 -26.37 -7.27 1.70
C PHE A 20 -27.29 -8.12 2.61
N PRO A 21 -26.75 -9.01 3.47
CA PRO A 21 -27.59 -9.92 4.22
C PRO A 21 -28.49 -9.24 5.27
N ALA A 22 -29.78 -9.60 5.29
CA ALA A 22 -30.76 -9.01 6.20
C ALA A 22 -30.43 -9.24 7.70
N TYR A 23 -29.85 -10.38 8.07
CA TYR A 23 -29.50 -10.69 9.46
C TYR A 23 -28.37 -9.79 10.02
N LEU A 24 -27.56 -9.15 9.17
CA LEU A 24 -26.58 -8.16 9.60
C LEU A 24 -27.23 -6.84 10.01
N LYS A 25 -28.52 -6.65 9.72
CA LYS A 25 -29.27 -5.46 10.13
C LYS A 25 -29.59 -5.54 11.62
N ASP A 26 -30.12 -6.67 12.10
CA ASP A 26 -30.74 -6.73 13.44
C ASP A 26 -30.23 -7.84 14.39
N GLU A 27 -29.66 -8.93 13.90
CA GLU A 27 -29.57 -10.18 14.70
C GLU A 27 -28.17 -10.49 15.26
N LEU A 28 -27.10 -9.92 14.68
CA LEU A 28 -25.72 -10.32 14.95
C LEU A 28 -24.98 -9.45 15.99
N THR A 29 -25.48 -9.42 17.23
CA THR A 29 -24.87 -8.60 18.29
C THR A 29 -23.46 -9.04 18.73
N ARG A 30 -22.97 -10.23 18.35
CA ARG A 30 -21.64 -10.72 18.74
C ARG A 30 -20.56 -10.61 17.66
N LEU A 31 -20.91 -10.09 16.48
CA LEU A 31 -19.99 -9.98 15.37
C LEU A 31 -18.89 -8.96 15.68
N GLN A 32 -17.63 -9.39 15.61
CA GLN A 32 -16.44 -8.56 15.87
C GLN A 32 -15.65 -8.26 14.60
N SER A 33 -15.63 -9.19 13.65
CA SER A 33 -14.93 -9.03 12.38
C SER A 33 -15.84 -9.31 11.19
N LEU A 34 -15.89 -8.39 10.24
CA LEU A 34 -16.66 -8.52 9.01
C LEU A 34 -15.77 -8.28 7.79
N SER A 35 -15.81 -9.19 6.83
CA SER A 35 -15.15 -9.02 5.53
C SER A 35 -16.19 -9.07 4.42
N MET A 36 -16.16 -8.11 3.51
CA MET A 36 -17.07 -7.98 2.39
C MET A 36 -16.28 -7.75 1.10
N ASN A 37 -16.54 -8.57 0.09
CA ASN A 37 -15.91 -8.45 -1.22
C ASN A 37 -16.97 -8.53 -2.31
N ALA A 38 -17.04 -7.48 -3.15
CA ALA A 38 -17.96 -7.40 -4.28
C ALA A 38 -19.43 -7.63 -3.88
N ILE A 39 -19.87 -7.06 -2.76
CA ILE A 39 -21.27 -7.09 -2.33
C ILE A 39 -22.07 -6.05 -3.10
N SER A 40 -23.26 -6.42 -3.55
CA SER A 40 -24.18 -5.52 -4.24
C SER A 40 -25.11 -4.85 -3.21
N PHE A 41 -25.30 -3.54 -3.39
CA PHE A 41 -26.24 -2.76 -2.59
C PHE A 41 -27.33 -2.23 -3.51
N VAL A 42 -28.58 -2.33 -3.08
CA VAL A 42 -29.70 -1.79 -3.85
C VAL A 42 -29.77 -0.29 -3.60
N PRO A 43 -29.79 0.57 -4.63
CA PRO A 43 -29.92 2.01 -4.45
C PRO A 43 -31.15 2.36 -3.60
N GLY A 44 -30.95 3.17 -2.56
CA GLY A 44 -32.02 3.58 -1.65
C GLY A 44 -32.43 2.55 -0.58
N GLU A 45 -31.83 1.35 -0.54
CA GLU A 45 -32.12 0.31 0.47
C GLU A 45 -32.00 0.85 1.90
N PHE A 46 -31.05 1.74 2.13
CA PHE A 46 -30.76 2.33 3.44
C PHE A 46 -31.40 3.70 3.65
N ALA A 47 -32.16 4.23 2.68
CA ALA A 47 -32.84 5.52 2.81
C ALA A 47 -33.76 5.60 4.05
N PRO A 48 -34.52 4.56 4.43
CA PRO A 48 -35.32 4.59 5.65
C PRO A 48 -34.48 4.76 6.92
N LEU A 49 -33.34 4.07 7.00
CA LEU A 49 -32.41 4.14 8.15
C LEU A 49 -31.71 5.50 8.24
N LEU A 50 -31.29 6.04 7.09
CA LEU A 50 -30.75 7.41 6.99
C LEU A 50 -31.79 8.44 7.44
N ASN A 51 -33.06 8.24 7.04
CA ASN A 51 -34.16 9.14 7.39
C ASN A 51 -34.52 9.10 8.87
N SER A 52 -34.48 7.92 9.49
CA SER A 52 -34.80 7.70 10.91
C SER A 52 -33.60 7.91 11.84
N ARG A 53 -32.39 8.13 11.30
CA ARG A 53 -31.12 8.19 12.05
C ARG A 53 -30.83 6.93 12.86
N CYS A 54 -31.39 5.79 12.45
CA CYS A 54 -31.13 4.50 13.06
C CYS A 54 -29.88 3.85 12.45
N LEU A 55 -29.04 3.30 13.31
CA LEU A 55 -27.91 2.45 12.88
C LEU A 55 -28.35 1.00 12.75
N LEU A 56 -27.48 0.19 12.16
CA LEU A 56 -27.63 -1.26 12.08
C LEU A 56 -27.10 -1.89 13.40
N PRO A 57 -27.97 -2.29 14.35
CA PRO A 57 -27.52 -2.85 15.63
C PRO A 57 -26.70 -4.13 15.47
N GLY A 58 -26.90 -4.91 14.41
CA GLY A 58 -26.09 -6.08 14.08
C GLY A 58 -24.61 -5.76 13.79
N LEU A 59 -24.24 -4.50 13.60
CA LEU A 59 -22.85 -4.08 13.34
C LEU A 59 -22.20 -3.34 14.53
N ALA A 60 -22.94 -3.08 15.60
CA ALA A 60 -22.48 -2.23 16.70
C ALA A 60 -21.20 -2.73 17.40
N ASN A 61 -20.95 -4.04 17.36
CA ASN A 61 -19.79 -4.67 18.00
C ASN A 61 -18.64 -5.01 17.03
N VAL A 62 -18.75 -4.65 15.75
CA VAL A 62 -17.68 -4.84 14.77
C VAL A 62 -16.51 -3.92 15.11
N THR A 63 -15.35 -4.53 15.35
CA THR A 63 -14.07 -3.87 15.65
C THR A 63 -13.12 -3.90 14.45
N SER A 64 -13.31 -4.85 13.53
CA SER A 64 -12.51 -5.01 12.32
C SER A 64 -13.39 -5.16 11.09
N LEU A 65 -13.17 -4.33 10.08
CA LEU A 65 -13.94 -4.32 8.84
C LEU A 65 -13.02 -4.34 7.63
N THR A 66 -13.24 -5.29 6.72
CA THR A 66 -12.54 -5.40 5.44
C THR A 66 -13.54 -5.24 4.30
N LEU A 67 -13.30 -4.26 3.42
CA LEU A 67 -14.17 -3.88 2.31
C LEU A 67 -13.38 -3.95 1.00
N ARG A 68 -13.88 -4.70 0.01
CA ARG A 68 -13.20 -4.87 -1.27
C ARG A 68 -14.15 -4.78 -2.47
N ASN A 69 -13.73 -4.10 -3.53
CA ASN A 69 -14.35 -4.11 -4.86
C ASN A 69 -15.85 -3.75 -4.84
N MET A 70 -16.22 -2.62 -4.22
CA MET A 70 -17.61 -2.18 -4.08
C MET A 70 -17.75 -0.72 -4.55
N PRO A 71 -18.29 -0.46 -5.75
CA PRO A 71 -18.32 0.88 -6.34
C PRO A 71 -19.35 1.82 -5.73
N ASP A 72 -20.28 1.32 -4.90
CA ASP A 72 -21.33 2.12 -4.25
C ASP A 72 -21.56 1.61 -2.83
N PHE A 73 -20.61 1.87 -1.94
CA PHE A 73 -20.68 1.41 -0.55
C PHE A 73 -21.48 2.38 0.34
N PRO A 74 -22.58 1.93 0.97
CA PRO A 74 -23.42 2.80 1.79
C PRO A 74 -22.72 3.29 3.05
N ARG A 75 -22.64 4.60 3.20
CA ARG A 75 -22.00 5.29 4.32
C ARG A 75 -22.55 4.86 5.69
N ILE A 76 -23.85 4.54 5.78
CA ILE A 76 -24.53 4.10 7.01
C ILE A 76 -23.92 2.83 7.62
N ILE A 77 -23.38 1.93 6.80
CA ILE A 77 -22.82 0.66 7.26
C ILE A 77 -21.56 0.94 8.08
N LEU A 78 -20.68 1.81 7.57
CA LEU A 78 -19.50 2.29 8.31
C LEU A 78 -19.90 3.03 9.59
N ALA A 79 -20.91 3.90 9.52
CA ALA A 79 -21.41 4.64 10.68
C ALA A 79 -21.99 3.73 11.78
N SER A 80 -22.54 2.57 11.40
CA SER A 80 -23.13 1.59 12.32
C SER A 80 -22.10 0.81 13.12
N CYS A 81 -20.87 0.70 12.62
CA CYS A 81 -19.75 0.06 13.31
C CYS A 81 -19.16 0.98 14.40
N VAL A 82 -19.94 1.35 15.41
CA VAL A 82 -19.55 2.37 16.42
C VAL A 82 -18.31 2.02 17.26
N ARG A 83 -17.92 0.73 17.29
CA ARG A 83 -16.72 0.22 17.97
C ARG A 83 -15.58 -0.11 17.00
N LEU A 84 -15.67 0.33 15.74
CA LEU A 84 -14.67 0.01 14.72
C LEU A 84 -13.30 0.62 15.08
N GLU A 85 -12.28 -0.22 15.07
CA GLU A 85 -10.88 0.14 15.35
C GLU A 85 -9.99 -0.09 14.13
N ASN A 86 -10.29 -1.11 13.31
CA ASN A 86 -9.50 -1.53 12.17
C ASN A 86 -10.34 -1.51 10.90
N LEU A 87 -9.86 -0.80 9.86
CA LEU A 87 -10.55 -0.70 8.59
C LEU A 87 -9.58 -0.95 7.42
N ASP A 88 -9.91 -1.94 6.58
CA ASP A 88 -9.21 -2.23 5.32
C ASP A 88 -10.14 -1.99 4.14
N ILE A 89 -9.82 -1.02 3.29
CA ILE A 89 -10.58 -0.64 2.11
C ILE A 89 -9.70 -0.82 0.87
N LYS A 90 -10.21 -1.58 -0.11
CA LYS A 90 -9.58 -1.74 -1.43
C LYS A 90 -10.59 -1.65 -2.57
N GLY A 91 -10.45 -0.70 -3.49
CA GLY A 91 -11.33 -0.61 -4.66
C GLY A 91 -12.79 -0.39 -4.27
N VAL A 92 -13.02 0.46 -3.27
CA VAL A 92 -14.37 0.78 -2.77
C VAL A 92 -14.58 2.26 -2.95
N ARG A 93 -15.78 2.66 -3.39
CA ARG A 93 -16.23 4.04 -3.33
C ARG A 93 -17.37 4.17 -2.34
N ILE A 94 -17.25 5.11 -1.42
CA ILE A 94 -18.29 5.38 -0.43
C ILE A 94 -19.31 6.32 -1.09
N SER A 95 -20.58 5.92 -1.12
CA SER A 95 -21.64 6.73 -1.73
C SER A 95 -21.86 8.04 -0.98
N ASP A 96 -22.12 9.12 -1.72
CA ASP A 96 -22.60 10.38 -1.15
C ASP A 96 -24.12 10.32 -1.00
N ASP A 97 -24.58 9.73 0.11
CA ASP A 97 -26.01 9.76 0.46
C ASP A 97 -26.35 11.16 1.03
N ALA A 98 -26.36 12.16 0.15
CA ALA A 98 -26.15 13.59 0.35
C ALA A 98 -27.16 14.39 1.22
N SER A 99 -27.82 13.86 2.27
CA SER A 99 -28.84 14.70 2.96
C SER A 99 -29.09 14.58 4.46
N ARG A 100 -28.46 13.69 5.25
CA ARG A 100 -28.71 13.68 6.70
C ARG A 100 -27.44 13.41 7.49
N MET A 101 -26.94 14.41 8.21
CA MET A 101 -25.96 14.19 9.27
C MET A 101 -26.56 13.21 10.28
N ILE A 102 -26.08 11.97 10.23
CA ILE A 102 -26.19 11.07 11.36
C ILE A 102 -25.25 11.66 12.41
N SER A 103 -25.80 12.39 13.40
CA SER A 103 -25.03 12.87 14.55
C SER A 103 -24.72 11.72 15.50
N VAL A 104 -24.13 10.66 15.00
CA VAL A 104 -23.69 9.53 15.81
C VAL A 104 -22.20 9.65 16.04
N ARG A 105 -21.77 9.21 17.21
CA ARG A 105 -20.37 9.11 17.57
C ARG A 105 -19.62 8.36 16.46
N ARG A 106 -18.68 9.07 15.82
CA ARG A 106 -17.80 8.48 14.80
C ARG A 106 -16.93 7.39 15.43
N PRO A 107 -16.83 6.19 14.82
CA PRO A 107 -15.86 5.19 15.24
C PRO A 107 -14.44 5.75 15.21
N LYS A 108 -13.64 5.35 16.20
CA LYS A 108 -12.25 5.82 16.36
C LYS A 108 -11.29 4.76 15.86
N LEU A 109 -10.68 5.01 14.72
CA LEU A 109 -9.76 4.06 14.10
C LEU A 109 -8.37 4.12 14.75
N THR A 110 -7.78 2.94 14.91
CA THR A 110 -6.38 2.74 15.28
C THR A 110 -5.56 2.25 14.09
N MET A 111 -6.18 1.52 13.15
CA MET A 111 -5.58 1.07 11.90
C MET A 111 -6.48 1.38 10.70
N LEU A 112 -5.86 1.90 9.64
CA LEU A 112 -6.52 2.18 8.37
C LEU A 112 -5.64 1.70 7.21
N VAL A 113 -6.23 0.91 6.32
CA VAL A 113 -5.66 0.54 5.04
C VAL A 113 -6.57 1.09 3.95
N CYS A 114 -6.02 1.90 3.05
CA CYS A 114 -6.71 2.44 1.88
C CYS A 114 -5.90 2.09 0.64
N LYS A 115 -6.45 1.26 -0.23
CA LYS A 115 -5.86 0.94 -1.52
C LYS A 115 -6.85 1.24 -2.61
N ASP A 116 -6.41 1.80 -3.73
CA ASP A 116 -7.29 2.03 -4.88
C ASP A 116 -8.61 2.75 -4.47
N THR A 117 -8.47 3.93 -3.88
CA THR A 117 -9.47 4.67 -3.08
C THR A 117 -9.48 6.15 -3.47
N ASP A 118 -10.33 6.58 -4.40
CA ASP A 118 -10.28 7.97 -4.89
C ASP A 118 -10.46 9.07 -3.81
N GLU A 119 -10.15 10.31 -4.21
CA GLU A 119 -10.20 11.52 -3.36
C GLU A 119 -11.58 11.73 -2.70
N GLN A 120 -12.65 11.47 -3.45
CA GLN A 120 -14.01 11.58 -2.93
C GLN A 120 -14.27 10.55 -1.82
N THR A 121 -13.78 9.33 -2.00
CA THR A 121 -13.89 8.27 -0.99
C THR A 121 -13.14 8.64 0.29
N PHE A 122 -11.96 9.24 0.21
CA PHE A 122 -11.27 9.76 1.39
C PHE A 122 -12.08 10.81 2.14
N ALA A 123 -12.67 11.78 1.42
CA ALA A 123 -13.50 12.82 2.01
C ALA A 123 -14.72 12.24 2.74
N HIS A 124 -15.41 11.29 2.10
CA HIS A 124 -16.55 10.61 2.73
C HIS A 124 -16.12 9.76 3.93
N LEU A 125 -14.99 9.06 3.83
CA LEU A 125 -14.45 8.25 4.92
C LEU A 125 -14.21 9.09 6.17
N VAL A 126 -13.42 10.17 6.08
CA VAL A 126 -13.11 11.02 7.26
C VAL A 126 -14.33 11.74 7.82
N SER A 127 -15.42 11.85 7.04
CA SER A 127 -16.69 12.36 7.52
C SER A 127 -17.46 11.36 8.39
N VAL A 128 -17.19 10.05 8.30
CA VAL A 128 -17.80 9.00 9.14
C VAL A 128 -16.91 8.44 10.23
N VAL A 129 -15.61 8.36 9.99
CA VAL A 129 -14.65 7.82 10.97
C VAL A 129 -13.84 8.95 11.59
N ASP A 130 -13.46 8.77 12.84
CA ASP A 130 -12.45 9.59 13.51
C ASP A 130 -11.08 8.90 13.38
N VAL A 131 -10.15 9.59 12.73
CA VAL A 131 -8.77 9.13 12.49
C VAL A 131 -7.74 9.88 13.34
N ALA A 132 -8.16 10.74 14.28
CA ALA A 132 -7.22 11.55 15.06
C ALA A 132 -6.27 10.71 15.94
N GLN A 133 -6.69 9.50 16.33
CA GLN A 133 -5.90 8.57 17.15
C GLN A 133 -5.30 7.41 16.34
N LEU A 134 -5.27 7.53 15.01
CA LEU A 134 -4.76 6.49 14.13
C LEU A 134 -3.28 6.22 14.39
N ARG A 135 -2.94 4.97 14.69
CA ARG A 135 -1.56 4.53 14.93
C ARG A 135 -0.88 3.95 13.70
N SER A 136 -1.67 3.33 12.82
CA SER A 136 -1.18 2.68 11.61
C SER A 136 -1.98 3.13 10.39
N LEU A 137 -1.28 3.63 9.37
CA LEU A 137 -1.86 3.97 8.07
C LEU A 137 -1.14 3.20 6.97
N LYS A 138 -1.89 2.65 6.03
CA LYS A 138 -1.37 2.11 4.77
C LYS A 138 -2.13 2.73 3.60
N CYS A 139 -1.42 3.39 2.70
CA CYS A 139 -2.02 4.00 1.53
C CYS A 139 -1.14 3.89 0.28
N ASP A 140 -1.78 4.00 -0.89
CA ASP A 140 -1.08 4.16 -2.16
C ASP A 140 -0.63 5.62 -2.32
N LEU A 141 0.60 5.82 -2.80
CA LEU A 141 1.20 7.13 -3.11
C LEU A 141 0.78 7.68 -4.47
N ALA A 142 0.41 6.78 -5.39
CA ALA A 142 0.08 7.12 -6.75
C ALA A 142 -1.44 7.33 -6.89
N TRP A 143 -1.85 8.60 -6.87
CA TRP A 143 -3.17 9.03 -7.29
C TRP A 143 -3.01 9.77 -8.60
N GLY A 144 -3.72 9.29 -9.62
CA GLY A 144 -3.86 10.00 -10.88
C GLY A 144 -2.86 9.58 -11.95
N SER A 145 -3.22 8.53 -12.69
CA SER A 145 -3.71 8.85 -14.03
C SER A 145 -5.18 9.22 -13.85
N THR A 146 -5.51 10.50 -13.70
CA THR A 146 -6.81 10.93 -14.20
C THR A 146 -6.87 10.52 -15.68
N LEU A 147 -8.06 10.31 -16.25
CA LEU A 147 -8.20 10.15 -17.70
C LEU A 147 -7.46 11.25 -18.50
N GLU A 148 -7.19 12.39 -17.86
CA GLU A 148 -6.46 13.55 -18.41
C GLU A 148 -4.95 13.61 -18.09
N GLY A 149 -4.35 12.58 -17.48
CA GLY A 149 -2.88 12.49 -17.32
C GLY A 149 -2.21 13.52 -16.39
N ARG A 150 -2.96 14.20 -15.51
CA ARG A 150 -2.39 15.13 -14.52
C ARG A 150 -2.27 14.46 -13.15
N ALA A 151 -1.06 14.41 -12.60
CA ALA A 151 -0.84 14.02 -11.21
C ALA A 151 -1.46 15.09 -10.29
N GLY A 152 -2.63 14.81 -9.72
CA GLY A 152 -3.23 15.67 -8.70
C GLY A 152 -2.45 15.58 -7.38
N HIS A 153 -2.51 16.64 -6.56
CA HIS A 153 -2.04 16.54 -5.17
C HIS A 153 -2.88 15.48 -4.42
N PRO A 154 -2.28 14.64 -3.56
CA PRO A 154 -2.99 13.62 -2.80
C PRO A 154 -3.74 14.26 -1.62
N ILE A 155 -4.80 15.00 -1.90
CA ILE A 155 -5.52 15.83 -0.92
C ILE A 155 -6.10 14.96 0.20
N GLY A 156 -6.72 13.84 -0.14
CA GLY A 156 -7.39 12.91 0.74
C GLY A 156 -6.42 12.20 1.69
N PRO A 157 -5.39 11.49 1.18
CA PRO A 157 -4.34 10.92 2.01
C PRO A 157 -3.64 11.97 2.88
N GLN A 158 -3.34 13.16 2.33
CA GLN A 158 -2.74 14.24 3.11
C GLN A 158 -3.66 14.72 4.23
N HIS A 159 -4.96 14.80 3.97
CA HIS A 159 -5.95 15.19 4.97
C HIS A 159 -5.99 14.18 6.12
N VAL A 160 -5.98 12.87 5.83
CA VAL A 160 -5.89 11.83 6.86
C VAL A 160 -4.59 11.97 7.67
N LEU A 161 -3.46 12.16 7.00
CA LEU A 161 -2.15 12.36 7.64
C LEU A 161 -2.14 13.60 8.56
N ASN A 162 -2.76 14.69 8.14
CA ASN A 162 -2.86 15.91 8.93
C ASN A 162 -3.69 15.68 10.22
N LEU A 163 -4.77 14.91 10.12
CA LEU A 163 -5.63 14.57 11.26
C LEU A 163 -4.92 13.67 12.28
N CYS A 164 -4.10 12.70 11.82
CA CYS A 164 -3.39 11.76 12.69
C CYS A 164 -1.94 12.14 13.02
N ARG A 165 -1.54 13.39 12.74
CA ARG A 165 -0.14 13.87 12.84
C ARG A 165 0.59 13.51 14.15
N ASN A 166 -0.12 13.50 15.27
CA ASN A 166 0.44 13.31 16.61
C ASN A 166 0.38 11.86 17.11
N SER A 167 -0.35 10.98 16.42
CA SER A 167 -0.64 9.61 16.87
C SER A 167 -0.06 8.54 15.95
N LEU A 168 0.22 8.88 14.69
CA LEU A 168 0.70 7.94 13.69
C LEU A 168 2.12 7.43 14.02
N GLN A 169 2.24 6.11 14.21
CA GLN A 169 3.50 5.44 14.54
C GLN A 169 4.01 4.57 13.38
N TYR A 170 3.09 4.01 12.60
CA TYR A 170 3.37 3.09 11.50
C TYR A 170 2.75 3.61 10.21
N LEU A 171 3.58 3.84 9.20
CA LEU A 171 3.14 4.27 7.88
C LEU A 171 3.60 3.26 6.83
N THR A 172 2.68 2.78 5.99
CA THR A 172 3.01 2.01 4.79
C THR A 172 2.61 2.79 3.56
N LEU A 173 3.58 3.10 2.70
CA LEU A 173 3.37 3.80 1.44
C LEU A 173 3.64 2.84 0.28
N CYS A 174 2.68 2.74 -0.64
CA CYS A 174 2.78 1.92 -1.84
C CYS A 174 2.88 2.81 -3.08
N SER A 175 4.02 2.81 -3.76
CA SER A 175 4.18 3.45 -5.07
C SER A 175 4.17 2.39 -6.17
N ARG A 176 3.57 2.69 -7.32
CA ARG A 176 3.67 1.83 -8.50
C ARG A 176 5.08 1.90 -9.11
N SER A 177 5.69 3.08 -9.10
CA SER A 177 7.05 3.32 -9.60
C SER A 177 8.04 3.61 -8.47
N ALA A 178 9.24 3.07 -8.59
CA ALA A 178 10.35 3.38 -7.69
C ALA A 178 11.06 4.69 -8.04
N LEU A 179 11.07 5.06 -9.33
CA LEU A 179 11.67 6.27 -9.86
C LEU A 179 10.59 7.33 -10.15
N GLN A 180 10.97 8.60 -10.03
CA GLN A 180 10.16 9.71 -10.51
C GLN A 180 10.31 9.86 -12.03
N PRO A 181 9.21 10.11 -12.76
CA PRO A 181 9.29 10.41 -14.18
C PRO A 181 10.06 11.73 -14.41
N PRO A 182 10.75 11.85 -15.56
CA PRO A 182 11.63 13.00 -15.84
C PRO A 182 10.87 14.32 -16.08
N ASN A 183 9.56 14.27 -16.35
CA ASN A 183 8.74 15.44 -16.64
C ASN A 183 8.10 16.06 -15.37
N LYS A 184 8.21 17.39 -15.21
CA LYS A 184 7.59 18.14 -14.09
C LYS A 184 6.06 18.03 -14.03
N LEU A 185 5.40 17.73 -15.14
CA LEU A 185 3.94 17.54 -15.21
C LEU A 185 3.50 16.16 -14.67
N GLU A 186 4.42 15.19 -14.63
CA GLU A 186 4.17 13.81 -14.21
C GLU A 186 4.79 13.50 -12.84
N SER A 187 5.41 14.48 -12.18
CA SER A 187 6.09 14.25 -10.91
C SER A 187 5.13 13.69 -9.87
N ILE A 188 5.48 12.54 -9.29
CA ILE A 188 4.70 11.90 -8.22
C ILE A 188 4.63 12.87 -7.04
N VAL A 189 3.43 13.35 -6.73
CA VAL A 189 3.22 14.21 -5.58
C VAL A 189 3.19 13.37 -4.32
N ILE A 190 4.16 13.57 -3.44
CA ILE A 190 4.31 12.82 -2.20
C ILE A 190 3.69 13.61 -1.04
N CYS A 191 2.99 12.91 -0.16
CA CYS A 191 2.47 13.48 1.08
C CYS A 191 3.57 14.21 1.89
N ASP A 192 3.19 15.27 2.59
CA ASP A 192 4.04 15.93 3.57
C ASP A 192 4.00 15.18 4.91
N LEU A 193 5.20 14.90 5.43
CA LEU A 193 5.45 14.14 6.66
C LEU A 193 6.24 14.94 7.72
N ALA A 194 6.52 16.23 7.46
CA ALA A 194 7.42 17.03 8.29
C ALA A 194 7.00 17.16 9.77
N HIS A 195 5.71 16.96 10.05
CA HIS A 195 5.13 17.15 11.39
C HIS A 195 4.77 15.82 12.10
N HIS A 196 5.13 14.67 11.53
CA HIS A 196 4.80 13.35 12.08
C HIS A 196 5.87 12.86 13.06
N ASN A 197 6.05 13.57 14.17
CA ASN A 197 7.11 13.29 15.15
C ASN A 197 6.94 11.91 15.84
N ALA A 198 5.73 11.37 15.88
CA ALA A 198 5.44 10.03 16.43
C ALA A 198 5.79 8.88 15.46
N LEU A 199 6.08 9.19 14.18
CA LEU A 199 6.33 8.19 13.14
C LEU A 199 7.66 7.49 13.39
N THR A 200 7.61 6.25 13.83
CA THR A 200 8.81 5.46 14.14
C THR A 200 9.09 4.39 13.09
N HIS A 201 8.06 3.97 12.33
CA HIS A 201 8.13 2.87 11.38
C HIS A 201 7.57 3.29 10.02
N LEU A 202 8.40 3.17 8.98
CA LEU A 202 8.01 3.39 7.60
C LEU A 202 8.21 2.10 6.82
N THR A 203 7.15 1.62 6.19
CA THR A 203 7.24 0.60 5.14
C THR A 203 7.04 1.27 3.80
N PHE A 204 8.02 1.20 2.92
CA PHE A 204 7.89 1.71 1.55
C PHE A 204 7.84 0.52 0.60
N THR A 205 6.86 0.50 -0.29
CA THR A 205 6.71 -0.53 -1.31
C THR A 205 6.76 0.12 -2.68
N SER A 206 7.61 -0.37 -3.57
CA SER A 206 7.74 0.17 -4.93
C SER A 206 8.02 -0.94 -5.96
N GLY A 207 7.54 -0.76 -7.18
CA GLY A 207 7.88 -1.60 -8.32
C GLY A 207 8.84 -0.91 -9.30
N PHE A 208 9.61 -1.71 -10.03
CA PHE A 208 10.26 -1.31 -11.28
C PHE A 208 9.51 -1.99 -12.43
N LEU A 209 8.82 -1.21 -13.26
CA LEU A 209 7.96 -1.72 -14.34
C LEU A 209 8.72 -1.85 -15.67
N PRO A 210 8.39 -2.84 -16.53
CA PRO A 210 8.95 -2.97 -17.87
C PRO A 210 8.81 -1.65 -18.65
N GLY A 211 9.91 -1.13 -19.22
CA GLY A 211 9.96 0.18 -19.89
C GLY A 211 10.65 1.30 -19.10
N GLU A 212 10.74 1.22 -17.77
CA GLU A 212 11.57 2.15 -16.98
C GLU A 212 13.08 2.00 -17.28
N HIS A 213 13.47 0.89 -17.92
CA HIS A 213 14.85 0.62 -18.33
C HIS A 213 15.34 1.55 -19.46
N ASP A 214 14.45 1.96 -20.37
CA ASP A 214 14.84 2.79 -21.52
C ASP A 214 15.07 4.26 -21.11
N GLN A 215 14.66 4.63 -19.89
CA GLN A 215 14.81 5.96 -19.29
C GLN A 215 15.98 6.06 -18.29
N LEU A 216 16.69 4.95 -18.03
CA LEU A 216 17.85 4.87 -17.13
C LEU A 216 19.05 5.80 -17.45
N PRO A 217 19.29 6.31 -18.67
CA PRO A 217 20.44 7.19 -18.89
C PRO A 217 20.23 8.63 -18.39
N HIS A 218 19.03 9.01 -17.92
CA HIS A 218 18.78 10.36 -17.42
C HIS A 218 19.28 10.53 -15.98
N THR A 219 20.48 11.10 -15.86
CA THR A 219 21.17 11.42 -14.58
C THR A 219 20.37 12.30 -13.61
N SER A 220 19.23 12.86 -14.02
CA SER A 220 18.33 13.69 -13.21
C SER A 220 17.31 12.89 -12.37
N GLN A 221 16.94 11.66 -12.75
CA GLN A 221 15.84 10.91 -12.11
C GLN A 221 16.10 10.55 -10.64
N LYS A 222 15.13 10.80 -9.75
CA LYS A 222 15.19 10.54 -8.31
C LYS A 222 14.40 9.30 -7.92
N LEU A 223 14.78 8.66 -6.83
CA LEU A 223 13.96 7.62 -6.20
C LEU A 223 12.85 8.30 -5.39
N VAL A 224 11.62 7.83 -5.50
CA VAL A 224 10.47 8.39 -4.76
C VAL A 224 10.72 8.36 -3.24
N LEU A 225 11.38 7.30 -2.76
CA LEU A 225 11.75 7.16 -1.34
C LEU A 225 12.73 8.25 -0.87
N GLU A 226 13.58 8.80 -1.75
CA GLU A 226 14.49 9.90 -1.41
C GLU A 226 13.70 11.12 -0.92
N ASP A 227 12.64 11.47 -1.64
CA ASP A 227 11.79 12.62 -1.33
C ASP A 227 10.88 12.35 -0.13
N VAL A 228 10.46 11.10 0.10
CA VAL A 228 9.78 10.72 1.36
C VAL A 228 10.69 10.95 2.55
N LEU A 229 11.94 10.45 2.49
CA LEU A 229 12.92 10.59 3.57
C LEU A 229 13.35 12.03 3.81
N ALA A 230 13.29 12.89 2.79
CA ALA A 230 13.55 14.32 2.96
C ALA A 230 12.56 15.01 3.91
N LYS A 231 11.37 14.43 4.12
CA LYS A 231 10.31 15.00 4.96
C LYS A 231 10.16 14.31 6.32
N VAL A 232 11.01 13.34 6.67
CA VAL A 232 10.90 12.56 7.90
C VAL A 232 12.14 12.74 8.76
N THR A 233 11.95 12.94 10.06
CA THR A 233 13.05 13.17 11.03
C THR A 233 13.09 12.17 12.18
N SER A 234 11.96 11.52 12.51
CA SER A 234 11.76 10.69 13.70
C SER A 234 11.93 9.17 13.49
N LEU A 235 12.33 8.76 12.29
CA LEU A 235 12.26 7.37 11.85
C LEU A 235 13.27 6.47 12.58
N ARG A 236 12.80 5.35 13.11
CA ARG A 236 13.63 4.31 13.77
C ARG A 236 13.75 3.04 12.95
N ARG A 237 12.75 2.73 12.14
CA ARG A 237 12.74 1.55 11.28
C ARG A 237 12.23 1.88 9.89
N LEU A 238 13.00 1.49 8.88
CA LEU A 238 12.61 1.51 7.48
C LEU A 238 12.56 0.09 6.94
N HIS A 239 11.40 -0.33 6.45
CA HIS A 239 11.27 -1.55 5.68
C HIS A 239 10.95 -1.19 4.23
N TRP A 240 11.89 -1.38 3.33
CA TRP A 240 11.68 -1.16 1.92
C TRP A 240 11.49 -2.49 1.18
N LYS A 241 10.36 -2.61 0.48
CA LYS A 241 10.03 -3.73 -0.41
C LYS A 241 10.10 -3.25 -1.85
N ILE A 242 10.99 -3.85 -2.63
CA ILE A 242 11.20 -3.56 -4.04
C ILE A 242 10.70 -4.75 -4.84
N PHE A 243 9.86 -4.49 -5.84
CA PHE A 243 9.37 -5.51 -6.76
C PHE A 243 10.02 -5.31 -8.13
N VAL A 244 10.65 -6.36 -8.67
CA VAL A 244 11.37 -6.32 -9.95
C VAL A 244 10.85 -7.43 -10.86
N GLY A 245 10.48 -7.07 -12.09
CA GLY A 245 10.05 -8.03 -13.11
C GLY A 245 11.23 -8.85 -13.67
N LEU A 246 11.01 -10.14 -13.91
CA LEU A 246 12.06 -11.09 -14.33
C LEU A 246 12.66 -10.76 -15.70
N ASP A 247 11.88 -10.26 -16.67
CA ASP A 247 12.39 -9.87 -17.99
C ASP A 247 13.39 -8.71 -17.90
N GLN A 248 13.34 -7.92 -16.82
CA GLN A 248 14.35 -6.90 -16.52
C GLN A 248 15.61 -7.49 -15.89
N ALA A 249 15.50 -8.64 -15.22
CA ALA A 249 16.63 -9.36 -14.62
C ALA A 249 17.39 -10.23 -15.64
N LEU A 250 16.71 -10.72 -16.70
CA LEU A 250 17.20 -11.72 -17.64
C LEU A 250 17.93 -11.20 -18.89
N LYS A 251 17.98 -9.88 -19.16
CA LYS A 251 18.61 -9.33 -20.39
C LYS A 251 20.15 -9.46 -20.49
N ARG A 252 20.79 -10.31 -19.67
CA ARG A 252 22.18 -10.77 -19.90
C ARG A 252 22.16 -12.14 -20.57
N THR A 253 21.75 -12.17 -21.83
CA THR A 253 22.01 -13.31 -22.72
C THR A 253 23.30 -13.01 -23.47
N GLU A 254 24.34 -13.84 -23.24
CA GLU A 254 25.47 -13.94 -24.16
C GLU A 254 24.99 -14.50 -25.53
N PRO A 255 25.80 -14.40 -26.60
CA PRO A 255 25.41 -14.84 -27.95
C PRO A 255 24.98 -16.31 -28.08
N ASP A 256 25.22 -17.14 -27.05
CA ASP A 256 24.81 -18.54 -26.92
C ASP A 256 23.44 -18.73 -26.25
N GLY A 257 22.76 -17.65 -25.84
CA GLY A 257 21.40 -17.68 -25.30
C GLY A 257 21.28 -18.16 -23.85
N ALA A 258 22.39 -18.43 -23.17
CA ALA A 258 22.37 -18.85 -21.77
C ALA A 258 22.26 -17.64 -20.82
N PRO A 259 21.28 -17.59 -19.90
CA PRO A 259 21.22 -16.56 -18.88
C PRO A 259 22.36 -16.78 -17.87
N ARG A 260 23.39 -15.93 -17.90
CA ARG A 260 24.43 -15.90 -16.87
C ARG A 260 24.27 -14.63 -16.02
N LEU A 261 23.82 -14.82 -14.77
CA LEU A 261 24.02 -13.82 -13.72
C LEU A 261 25.50 -13.83 -13.34
N ASP A 262 26.32 -13.24 -14.19
CA ASP A 262 27.75 -13.20 -13.96
C ASP A 262 28.04 -12.43 -12.65
N ASN A 263 28.86 -13.04 -11.80
CA ASN A 263 28.97 -12.80 -10.35
C ASN A 263 29.50 -11.41 -9.96
N ALA A 264 29.82 -10.55 -10.92
CA ALA A 264 30.60 -9.34 -10.68
C ALA A 264 29.77 -8.04 -10.59
N LYS A 265 28.59 -7.97 -11.23
CA LYS A 265 27.87 -6.69 -11.38
C LYS A 265 26.37 -6.83 -11.12
N PRO A 266 25.76 -5.97 -10.27
CA PRO A 266 24.32 -5.98 -10.02
C PRO A 266 23.51 -5.65 -11.29
N LEU A 267 22.20 -5.88 -11.28
CA LEU A 267 21.33 -5.54 -12.42
C LEU A 267 21.48 -4.05 -12.80
N PRO A 268 21.31 -3.66 -14.09
CA PRO A 268 21.47 -2.27 -14.52
C PRO A 268 20.69 -1.25 -13.66
N LEU A 269 19.46 -1.60 -13.24
CA LEU A 269 18.63 -0.75 -12.37
C LEU A 269 19.32 -0.41 -11.04
N PHE A 270 20.09 -1.36 -10.50
CA PHE A 270 20.80 -1.26 -9.23
C PHE A 270 22.12 -0.50 -9.35
N GLN A 271 22.52 -0.15 -10.57
CA GLN A 271 23.67 0.70 -10.87
C GLN A 271 23.29 2.17 -11.04
N HIS A 272 22.00 2.51 -10.98
CA HIS A 272 21.50 3.86 -11.21
C HIS A 272 22.06 4.88 -10.19
N PRO A 273 22.50 6.09 -10.61
CA PRO A 273 23.14 7.05 -9.70
C PRO A 273 22.22 7.56 -8.58
N ALA A 274 20.89 7.48 -8.73
CA ALA A 274 19.92 7.90 -7.71
C ALA A 274 20.09 7.15 -6.38
N TRP A 275 20.62 5.92 -6.41
CA TRP A 275 20.90 5.15 -5.20
C TRP A 275 21.86 5.87 -4.24
N ARG A 276 22.83 6.63 -4.77
CA ARG A 276 23.76 7.44 -3.95
C ARG A 276 23.06 8.59 -3.24
N ARG A 277 22.07 9.22 -3.89
CA ARG A 277 21.28 10.29 -3.28
C ARG A 277 20.39 9.75 -2.17
N LEU A 278 19.77 8.59 -2.41
CA LEU A 278 19.00 7.89 -1.40
C LEU A 278 19.87 7.48 -0.20
N ASP A 279 21.07 6.94 -0.42
CA ASP A 279 21.99 6.60 0.67
C ASP A 279 22.34 7.82 1.53
N ARG A 280 22.59 8.99 0.92
CA ARG A 280 22.78 10.24 1.68
C ARG A 280 21.52 10.64 2.44
N ALA A 281 20.33 10.51 1.84
CA ALA A 281 19.09 10.83 2.52
C ALA A 281 18.86 9.93 3.75
N LEU A 282 19.13 8.63 3.63
CA LEU A 282 19.11 7.67 4.74
C LEU A 282 20.12 8.03 5.82
N ALA A 283 21.36 8.36 5.45
CA ALA A 283 22.40 8.76 6.39
C ALA A 283 21.99 9.99 7.22
N ARG A 284 21.30 10.98 6.61
CA ARG A 284 20.78 12.15 7.34
C ARG A 284 19.73 11.77 8.38
N VAL A 285 18.81 10.87 8.05
CA VAL A 285 17.76 10.41 8.98
C VAL A 285 18.40 9.61 10.12
N ALA A 286 19.39 8.79 9.81
CA ALA A 286 20.16 8.00 10.75
C ALA A 286 21.05 8.82 11.71
N ASP A 287 21.36 10.09 11.39
CA ASP A 287 22.16 10.96 12.27
C ASP A 287 21.41 11.31 13.57
N VAL A 288 20.06 11.27 13.54
CA VAL A 288 19.22 11.70 14.66
C VAL A 288 18.87 10.53 15.60
N HIS A 289 18.63 9.34 15.05
CA HIS A 289 18.11 8.20 15.79
C HIS A 289 18.78 6.88 15.39
N THR A 290 18.69 5.88 16.27
CA THR A 290 19.06 4.50 15.90
C THR A 290 18.10 3.99 14.84
N MET A 291 18.65 3.52 13.72
CA MET A 291 17.89 3.19 12.51
C MET A 291 18.12 1.74 12.08
N ASP A 292 17.04 0.96 12.03
CA ASP A 292 17.01 -0.40 11.46
C ASP A 292 16.44 -0.32 10.03
N VAL A 293 17.28 -0.53 9.03
CA VAL A 293 16.92 -0.50 7.61
C VAL A 293 16.92 -1.93 7.05
N ARG A 294 15.77 -2.35 6.52
CA ARG A 294 15.59 -3.64 5.88
C ARG A 294 15.13 -3.43 4.44
N VAL A 295 15.92 -3.91 3.49
CA VAL A 295 15.60 -3.87 2.06
C VAL A 295 15.33 -5.28 1.59
N LEU A 296 14.11 -5.53 1.10
CA LEU A 296 13.69 -6.78 0.51
C LEU A 296 13.46 -6.59 -0.98
N VAL A 297 14.23 -7.29 -1.80
CA VAL A 297 14.07 -7.33 -3.25
C VAL A 297 13.30 -8.59 -3.63
N ASN A 298 12.06 -8.42 -4.08
CA ASN A 298 11.21 -9.50 -4.58
C ASN A 298 11.24 -9.52 -6.10
N ILE A 299 11.63 -10.67 -6.64
CA ILE A 299 11.69 -10.90 -8.08
C ILE A 299 10.50 -11.74 -8.49
N PHE A 300 9.75 -11.28 -9.49
CA PHE A 300 8.56 -11.96 -9.99
C PHE A 300 8.59 -12.09 -11.52
N GLY A 301 8.11 -13.21 -12.05
CA GLY A 301 7.89 -13.38 -13.49
C GLY A 301 6.76 -12.45 -13.96
N ILE A 302 6.96 -11.77 -15.09
CA ILE A 302 5.88 -11.01 -15.71
C ILE A 302 4.97 -12.02 -16.41
N ILE A 303 3.68 -12.02 -16.06
CA ILE A 303 2.66 -12.76 -16.81
C ILE A 303 2.19 -11.81 -17.90
N ASP A 304 2.65 -12.03 -19.13
CA ASP A 304 2.13 -11.31 -20.29
C ASP A 304 0.68 -11.75 -20.54
N PRO A 305 -0.31 -10.84 -20.53
CA PRO A 305 -1.72 -11.21 -20.70
C PRO A 305 -2.04 -11.83 -22.07
N GLY A 306 -1.18 -11.61 -23.08
CA GLY A 306 -1.33 -12.21 -24.42
C GLY A 306 -0.88 -13.68 -24.48
N THR A 307 0.03 -14.09 -23.61
CA THR A 307 0.53 -15.47 -23.53
C THR A 307 0.04 -16.12 -22.24
N LYS A 308 -1.13 -16.79 -22.31
CA LYS A 308 -1.67 -17.67 -21.25
C LYS A 308 -0.77 -18.88 -20.89
N ALA A 309 0.52 -18.81 -21.15
CA ALA A 309 1.47 -19.75 -20.59
C ALA A 309 1.64 -19.38 -19.11
N LEU A 310 1.13 -20.24 -18.23
CA LEU A 310 1.50 -20.22 -16.81
C LEU A 310 3.03 -20.14 -16.73
N TYR A 311 3.54 -19.03 -16.20
CA TYR A 311 4.96 -18.91 -15.90
C TYR A 311 5.25 -19.92 -14.79
N ASP A 312 5.81 -21.07 -15.14
CA ASP A 312 6.14 -22.13 -14.21
C ASP A 312 7.36 -21.71 -13.37
N PRO A 313 7.21 -21.51 -12.05
CA PRO A 313 8.32 -21.17 -11.16
C PRO A 313 9.42 -22.24 -11.16
N GLN A 314 9.12 -23.48 -11.60
CA GLN A 314 10.07 -24.58 -11.68
C GLN A 314 11.11 -24.42 -12.81
N HIS A 315 10.87 -23.51 -13.76
CA HIS A 315 11.82 -23.20 -14.85
C HIS A 315 12.68 -21.97 -14.58
N LEU A 316 12.64 -21.41 -13.37
CA LEU A 316 13.64 -20.47 -12.90
C LEU A 316 14.95 -21.23 -12.66
N PHE A 317 15.68 -21.52 -13.75
CA PHE A 317 17.07 -21.98 -13.74
C PHE A 317 17.98 -20.86 -13.19
N TYR A 318 17.82 -20.52 -11.92
CA TYR A 318 18.85 -19.89 -11.10
C TYR A 318 19.58 -20.97 -10.30
N ASP A 319 19.90 -22.08 -10.97
CA ASP A 319 20.77 -23.11 -10.40
C ASP A 319 22.21 -22.58 -10.40
N GLY A 320 22.61 -21.99 -9.27
CA GLY A 320 24.02 -21.73 -8.95
C GLY A 320 24.35 -20.31 -8.48
N VAL A 321 23.43 -19.34 -8.56
CA VAL A 321 23.66 -17.98 -8.04
C VAL A 321 22.66 -17.68 -6.94
N ASP A 322 23.13 -17.64 -5.70
CA ASP A 322 22.34 -17.16 -4.56
C ASP A 322 22.05 -15.67 -4.75
N MET A 323 20.85 -15.36 -5.24
CA MET A 323 20.34 -13.98 -5.36
C MET A 323 20.42 -13.22 -4.03
N GLY A 324 20.38 -13.92 -2.90
CA GLY A 324 20.67 -13.36 -1.58
C GLY A 324 22.08 -12.76 -1.54
N SER A 325 23.10 -13.57 -1.83
CA SER A 325 24.51 -13.15 -1.89
C SER A 325 24.77 -12.00 -2.88
N LEU A 326 24.08 -11.96 -4.03
CA LEU A 326 24.19 -10.85 -4.99
C LEU A 326 23.60 -9.55 -4.42
N MET A 327 22.39 -9.60 -3.85
CA MET A 327 21.73 -8.43 -3.27
C MET A 327 22.43 -7.93 -2.00
N GLU A 328 23.00 -8.83 -1.20
CA GLU A 328 23.82 -8.46 -0.05
C GLU A 328 25.08 -7.70 -0.48
N ARG A 329 25.79 -8.18 -1.51
CA ARG A 329 26.95 -7.47 -2.10
C ARG A 329 26.57 -6.11 -2.64
N TRP A 330 25.50 -6.04 -3.44
CA TRP A 330 24.96 -4.75 -3.91
C TRP A 330 24.66 -3.80 -2.75
N GLY A 331 23.94 -4.27 -1.73
CA GLY A 331 23.60 -3.49 -0.55
C GLY A 331 24.82 -2.94 0.21
N ARG A 332 25.93 -3.70 0.25
CA ARG A 332 27.20 -3.23 0.83
C ARG A 332 27.84 -2.10 0.02
N HIS A 333 27.78 -2.16 -1.31
CA HIS A 333 28.34 -1.13 -2.20
C HIS A 333 27.45 0.11 -2.36
N THR A 334 26.15 -0.03 -2.13
CA THR A 334 25.18 1.05 -2.32
C THR A 334 24.98 1.89 -1.07
N PHE A 335 24.84 1.28 0.11
CA PHE A 335 24.52 1.99 1.35
C PHE A 335 25.76 2.32 2.17
N VAL A 336 26.73 3.00 1.55
CA VAL A 336 28.05 3.26 2.15
C VAL A 336 27.98 4.35 3.22
N GLU A 337 27.35 5.49 2.91
CA GLU A 337 27.25 6.62 3.84
C GLU A 337 26.37 6.29 5.03
N SER A 338 25.25 5.60 4.80
CA SER A 338 24.36 5.19 5.89
C SER A 338 25.01 4.20 6.85
N ARG A 339 25.87 3.30 6.34
CA ARG A 339 26.62 2.32 7.16
C ARG A 339 27.75 2.94 7.97
N LYS A 340 28.25 4.11 7.61
CA LYS A 340 29.23 4.84 8.43
C LYS A 340 28.62 5.37 9.73
N ARG A 341 27.29 5.40 9.84
CA ARG A 341 26.61 5.91 11.03
C ARG A 341 26.61 4.85 12.14
N PRO A 342 27.07 5.17 13.36
CA PRO A 342 27.32 4.19 14.42
C PRO A 342 26.07 3.51 14.96
N ARG A 343 24.87 3.99 14.62
CA ARG A 343 23.59 3.50 15.13
C ARG A 343 22.68 2.99 14.00
N THR A 344 23.25 2.57 12.88
CA THR A 344 22.50 2.13 11.71
C THR A 344 22.80 0.68 11.38
N THR A 345 21.75 -0.13 11.35
CA THR A 345 21.81 -1.51 10.87
C THR A 345 21.13 -1.57 9.51
N ILE A 346 21.82 -2.08 8.49
CA ILE A 346 21.26 -2.25 7.14
C ILE A 346 21.36 -3.70 6.71
N THR A 347 20.21 -4.32 6.46
CA THR A 347 20.09 -5.67 5.94
C THR A 347 19.44 -5.62 4.56
N VAL A 348 20.04 -6.32 3.59
CA VAL A 348 19.51 -6.45 2.24
C VAL A 348 19.32 -7.93 1.95
N SER A 349 18.12 -8.31 1.51
CA SER A 349 17.74 -9.69 1.24
C SER A 349 16.96 -9.80 -0.07
N ALA A 350 17.01 -10.97 -0.70
CA ALA A 350 16.24 -11.29 -1.90
C ALA A 350 15.19 -12.37 -1.60
N GLY A 351 14.06 -12.32 -2.31
CA GLY A 351 13.05 -13.36 -2.32
C GLY A 351 12.57 -13.65 -3.74
N ILE A 352 12.39 -14.94 -4.06
CA ILE A 352 11.70 -15.41 -5.27
C ILE A 352 10.32 -15.90 -4.80
N GLY A 353 9.23 -15.39 -5.37
CA GLY A 353 7.92 -15.84 -4.94
C GLY A 353 6.76 -15.50 -5.88
N PRO A 354 5.74 -16.37 -5.99
CA PRO A 354 4.57 -16.17 -6.85
C PRO A 354 3.51 -15.22 -6.26
N ARG A 355 3.75 -14.60 -5.09
CA ARG A 355 2.75 -13.80 -4.37
C ARG A 355 3.39 -12.57 -3.74
N GLY A 356 3.32 -11.47 -4.48
CA GLY A 356 3.98 -10.22 -4.14
C GLY A 356 3.14 -8.98 -4.37
N GLY A 357 1.86 -8.97 -3.97
CA GLY A 357 1.15 -7.75 -3.52
C GLY A 357 0.98 -6.53 -4.45
N LEU A 358 1.49 -6.55 -5.68
CA LEU A 358 1.12 -5.67 -6.78
C LEU A 358 0.28 -6.54 -7.72
N THR A 359 -1.03 -6.60 -7.49
CA THR A 359 -1.95 -6.97 -8.57
C THR A 359 -1.88 -5.86 -9.61
N CYS A 360 -0.87 -5.93 -10.48
CA CYS A 360 -0.84 -5.20 -11.73
C CYS A 360 -1.67 -6.06 -12.70
N VAL A 361 -2.95 -5.74 -12.83
CA VAL A 361 -3.59 -5.98 -14.12
C VAL A 361 -3.00 -4.88 -14.99
N VAL A 362 -2.07 -5.27 -15.86
CA VAL A 362 -1.74 -4.43 -17.02
C VAL A 362 -3.00 -4.51 -17.88
N GLU A 363 -3.76 -3.41 -17.92
CA GLU A 363 -4.75 -3.23 -19.00
C GLU A 363 -4.04 -2.96 -20.31
#